data_AF-A0A836VSM8-F1
#
_entry.id   AF-A0A836VSM8-F1
#
_cell.length_a   1.000
_cell.length_b   1.000
_cell.length_c   1.000
_cell.angle_alpha   90.00
_cell.angle_beta   90.00
_cell.angle_gamma   90.00
#
_symmetry.space_group_name_H-M   'P 1'
#
loop_
_entity.id
_entity.type
_entity.pdbx_description
1 polymer ?
#
loop_
_entity_poly.entity_id
_entity_poly.type
_entity_poly.pdbx_seq_one_letter_code
_entity_poly.pdbx_strand_id
1 'polypeptide(L)'
;AQLAAKSKEDVRQDALYRLVQIAVEEKAWSDVAKYAALLRQQFPKGRYDWEAAFQLGQAQLQQGLAEQAVRTLQRVVEQRDDPRVRGATWYPHAWVLLAEAYFQRKDYEKVATCAQAFTRDFPDSPVRYRMDHVLGRALKRQARFDEAREAFRRVVESVPGRRTETAAQAQLMIAETYFLQKNYQKALLEYLKVYHLYAFPEWQAAGLFQAGLCDEMLGNWSDAAKTYELLLSRFPKSDLVGQAETRLARIRKRSKASKN
;
A
#
# COMPACT_ATOMS: atom_id res chain seq x y z
N ALA A 1 -47.09 -6.42 18.48
CA ALA A 1 -46.61 -5.22 17.76
C ALA A 1 -45.11 -4.98 17.92
N GLN A 2 -44.56 -4.90 19.14
CA GLN A 2 -43.13 -4.64 19.38
C GLN A 2 -42.16 -5.70 18.80
N LEU A 3 -42.47 -6.99 18.90
CA LEU A 3 -41.65 -8.07 18.31
C LEU A 3 -41.56 -7.97 16.78
N ALA A 4 -42.65 -7.60 16.12
CA ALA A 4 -42.71 -7.43 14.67
C ALA A 4 -41.97 -6.16 14.19
N ALA A 5 -41.95 -5.09 15.00
CA ALA A 5 -41.19 -3.88 14.70
C ALA A 5 -39.67 -4.13 14.82
N LYS A 6 -39.25 -4.81 15.90
CA LYS A 6 -37.85 -5.21 16.10
C LYS A 6 -37.34 -6.14 15.00
N SER A 7 -38.14 -7.12 14.60
CA SER A 7 -37.82 -7.99 13.47
C SER A 7 -37.63 -7.22 12.15
N LYS A 8 -38.42 -6.16 11.89
CA LYS A 8 -38.25 -5.32 10.70
C LYS A 8 -36.99 -4.45 10.75
N GLU A 9 -36.62 -3.98 11.94
CA GLU A 9 -35.37 -3.22 12.16
C GLU A 9 -34.14 -4.10 11.94
N ASP A 10 -34.13 -5.31 12.50
CA ASP A 10 -33.03 -6.27 12.30
C ASP A 10 -32.85 -6.61 10.80
N VAL A 11 -33.95 -6.88 10.08
CA VAL A 11 -33.91 -7.15 8.64
C VAL A 11 -33.37 -5.95 7.84
N ARG A 12 -33.80 -4.73 8.19
CA ARG A 12 -33.32 -3.53 7.49
C ARG A 12 -31.84 -3.28 7.76
N GLN A 13 -31.38 -3.52 8.98
CA GLN A 13 -29.98 -3.38 9.35
C GLN A 13 -29.11 -4.40 8.58
N ASP A 14 -29.52 -5.66 8.51
CA ASP A 14 -28.83 -6.72 7.76
C ASP A 14 -28.83 -6.44 6.25
N ALA A 15 -29.93 -5.93 5.69
CA ALA A 15 -30.00 -5.57 4.28
C ALA A 15 -29.04 -4.43 3.91
N LEU A 16 -28.99 -3.35 4.72
CA LEU A 16 -28.05 -2.26 4.51
C LEU A 16 -26.60 -2.72 4.65
N TYR A 17 -26.31 -3.59 5.62
CA TYR A 17 -24.98 -4.16 5.77
C TYR A 17 -24.57 -5.01 4.55
N ARG A 18 -25.47 -5.82 4.00
CA ARG A 18 -25.21 -6.57 2.75
C ARG A 18 -24.92 -5.64 1.57
N LEU A 19 -25.64 -4.52 1.45
CA LEU A 19 -25.35 -3.52 0.40
C LEU A 19 -23.96 -2.92 0.56
N VAL A 20 -23.50 -2.67 1.79
CA VAL A 20 -22.12 -2.23 2.04
C VAL A 20 -21.14 -3.30 1.58
N GLN A 21 -21.35 -4.57 1.92
CA GLN A 21 -20.45 -5.66 1.54
C GLN A 21 -20.35 -5.83 0.01
N ILE A 22 -21.49 -5.84 -0.70
CA ILE A 22 -21.53 -5.93 -2.16
C ILE A 22 -20.79 -4.74 -2.79
N ALA A 23 -21.06 -3.53 -2.32
CA ALA A 23 -20.38 -2.34 -2.83
C ALA A 23 -18.86 -2.38 -2.59
N VAL A 24 -18.39 -2.98 -1.48
CA VAL A 24 -16.96 -3.19 -1.21
C VAL A 24 -16.36 -4.20 -2.19
N GLU A 25 -17.06 -5.30 -2.48
CA GLU A 25 -16.63 -6.31 -3.44
C GLU A 25 -16.52 -5.75 -4.87
N GLU A 26 -17.49 -4.92 -5.26
CA GLU A 26 -17.51 -4.21 -6.54
C GLU A 26 -16.54 -3.01 -6.59
N LYS A 27 -15.90 -2.67 -5.46
CA LYS A 27 -15.08 -1.46 -5.28
C LYS A 27 -15.85 -0.18 -5.64
N ALA A 28 -17.17 -0.19 -5.49
CA ALA A 28 -18.06 0.94 -5.68
C ALA A 28 -17.99 1.90 -4.47
N TRP A 29 -16.85 2.58 -4.30
CA TRP A 29 -16.53 3.33 -3.07
C TRP A 29 -17.56 4.42 -2.73
N SER A 30 -18.19 5.03 -3.73
CA SER A 30 -19.28 5.98 -3.52
C SER A 30 -20.50 5.33 -2.85
N ASP A 31 -20.86 4.12 -3.28
CA ASP A 31 -21.96 3.35 -2.72
C ASP A 31 -21.62 2.79 -1.34
N VAL A 32 -20.38 2.34 -1.13
CA VAL A 32 -19.88 1.98 0.21
C VAL A 32 -20.08 3.14 1.18
N ALA A 33 -19.63 4.34 0.82
CA ALA A 33 -19.77 5.52 1.66
C ALA A 33 -21.25 5.85 1.95
N LYS A 34 -22.09 5.81 0.92
CA LYS A 34 -23.54 6.07 1.03
C LYS A 34 -24.23 5.07 1.96
N TYR A 35 -24.10 3.77 1.72
CA TYR A 35 -24.78 2.74 2.49
C TYR A 35 -24.22 2.61 3.90
N ALA A 36 -22.91 2.75 4.09
CA ALA A 36 -22.30 2.72 5.41
C ALA A 36 -22.73 3.92 6.26
N ALA A 37 -22.76 5.14 5.69
CA ALA A 37 -23.27 6.32 6.39
C ALA A 37 -24.76 6.15 6.75
N LEU A 38 -25.57 5.62 5.83
CA LEU A 38 -27.00 5.37 6.06
C LEU A 38 -27.23 4.34 7.17
N LEU A 39 -26.47 3.25 7.17
CA LEU A 39 -26.55 2.20 8.20
C LEU A 39 -26.29 2.79 9.59
N ARG A 40 -25.24 3.59 9.73
CA ARG A 40 -24.88 4.23 11.00
C ARG A 40 -25.87 5.29 11.47
N GLN A 41 -26.47 6.02 10.52
CA GLN A 41 -27.50 7.01 10.81
C GLN A 41 -28.79 6.36 11.31
N GLN A 42 -29.22 5.25 10.67
CA GLN A 42 -30.46 4.56 11.03
C GLN A 42 -30.30 3.65 12.25
N PHE A 43 -29.11 3.08 12.46
CA PHE A 43 -28.82 2.11 13.52
C PHE A 43 -27.59 2.52 14.34
N PRO A 44 -27.62 3.68 15.03
CA PRO A 44 -26.50 4.12 15.86
C PRO A 44 -26.23 3.10 16.97
N LYS A 45 -24.96 2.75 17.20
CA LYS A 45 -24.53 1.68 18.13
C LYS A 45 -25.07 0.28 17.81
N GLY A 46 -25.69 0.10 16.63
CA GLY A 46 -26.18 -1.17 16.14
C GLY A 46 -25.06 -2.19 15.92
N ARG A 47 -25.43 -3.44 15.63
CA ARG A 47 -24.50 -4.58 15.47
C ARG A 47 -23.32 -4.28 14.53
N TYR A 48 -23.55 -3.53 13.44
CA TYR A 48 -22.55 -3.25 12.41
C TYR A 48 -22.04 -1.81 12.43
N ASP A 49 -22.34 -1.00 13.45
CA ASP A 49 -22.01 0.45 13.45
C ASP A 49 -20.50 0.69 13.25
N TRP A 50 -19.66 0.00 14.03
CA TRP A 50 -18.21 0.16 13.96
C TRP A 50 -17.59 -0.44 12.70
N GLU A 51 -18.12 -1.55 12.20
CA GLU A 51 -17.65 -2.11 10.94
C GLU A 51 -18.06 -1.23 9.75
N ALA A 52 -19.27 -0.68 9.74
CA ALA A 52 -19.67 0.31 8.76
C ALA A 52 -18.84 1.59 8.87
N ALA A 53 -18.43 2.00 10.07
CA ALA A 53 -17.50 3.12 10.24
C ALA A 53 -16.13 2.82 9.64
N PHE A 54 -15.62 1.60 9.83
CA PHE A 54 -14.40 1.11 9.18
C PHE A 54 -14.53 1.15 7.65
N GLN A 55 -15.61 0.60 7.08
CA GLN A 55 -15.87 0.60 5.64
C GLN A 55 -16.05 2.00 5.07
N LEU A 56 -16.70 2.90 5.82
CA LEU A 56 -16.82 4.31 5.46
C LEU A 56 -15.44 4.99 5.43
N GLY A 57 -14.60 4.74 6.43
CA GLY A 57 -13.22 5.25 6.46
C GLY A 57 -12.38 4.75 5.28
N GLN A 58 -12.55 3.48 4.89
CA GLN A 58 -11.94 2.92 3.69
C GLN A 58 -12.40 3.63 2.42
N ALA A 59 -13.71 3.78 2.25
CA ALA A 59 -14.30 4.46 1.11
C ALA A 59 -13.84 5.91 1.00
N GLN A 60 -13.76 6.62 2.12
CA GLN A 60 -13.24 7.99 2.19
C GLN A 60 -11.80 8.06 1.68
N LEU A 61 -10.93 7.11 2.04
CA LEU A 61 -9.54 7.09 1.53
C LEU A 61 -9.46 6.85 0.04
N GLN A 62 -10.27 5.93 -0.49
CA GLN A 62 -10.31 5.63 -1.92
C GLN A 62 -10.83 6.81 -2.74
N GLN A 63 -11.64 7.68 -2.13
CA GLN A 63 -12.12 8.92 -2.71
C GLN A 63 -11.19 10.12 -2.47
N GLY A 64 -10.01 9.92 -1.85
CA GLY A 64 -9.07 11.00 -1.52
C GLY A 64 -9.50 11.91 -0.37
N LEU A 65 -10.57 11.56 0.35
CA LEU A 65 -11.11 12.29 1.49
C LEU A 65 -10.35 11.95 2.79
N ALA A 66 -9.02 12.07 2.76
CA ALA A 66 -8.13 11.61 3.83
C ALA A 66 -8.45 12.25 5.20
N GLU A 67 -8.84 13.53 5.22
CA GLU A 67 -9.23 14.22 6.45
C GLU A 67 -10.47 13.60 7.11
N GLN A 68 -11.47 13.25 6.30
CA GLN A 68 -12.68 12.61 6.79
C GLN A 68 -12.36 11.18 7.27
N ALA A 69 -11.54 10.46 6.51
CA ALA A 69 -11.10 9.12 6.86
C ALA A 69 -10.38 9.09 8.21
N VAL A 70 -9.46 10.03 8.48
CA VAL A 70 -8.80 10.15 9.79
C VAL A 70 -9.83 10.27 10.90
N ARG A 71 -10.78 11.21 10.80
CA ARG A 71 -11.79 11.41 11.85
C ARG A 71 -12.66 10.17 12.07
N THR A 72 -13.06 9.51 10.99
CA THR A 72 -13.89 8.30 11.06
C THR A 72 -13.12 7.14 11.69
N LEU A 73 -11.91 6.87 11.21
CA LEU A 73 -11.08 5.74 11.64
C LEU A 73 -10.49 5.93 13.04
N GLN A 74 -10.17 7.17 13.45
CA GLN A 74 -9.78 7.48 14.84
C GLN A 74 -10.84 7.01 15.83
N ARG A 75 -12.11 7.37 15.57
CA ARG A 75 -13.23 6.93 16.43
C ARG A 75 -13.37 5.42 16.48
N VAL A 76 -13.06 4.71 15.40
CA VAL A 76 -13.08 3.24 15.33
C VAL A 76 -11.95 2.66 16.18
N VAL A 77 -10.71 3.13 16.01
CA VAL A 77 -9.55 2.61 16.76
C VAL A 77 -9.63 2.91 18.26
N GLU A 78 -10.35 3.96 18.65
CA GLU A 78 -10.62 4.30 20.05
C GLU A 78 -11.54 3.28 20.76
N GLN A 79 -12.29 2.45 20.02
CA GLN A 79 -13.21 1.44 20.60
C GLN A 79 -12.50 0.16 21.03
N ARG A 80 -11.32 0.29 21.62
CA ARG A 80 -10.47 -0.84 22.05
C ARG A 80 -11.12 -1.70 23.14
N ASP A 81 -12.06 -1.14 23.89
CA ASP A 81 -12.75 -1.79 24.99
C ASP A 81 -14.09 -2.42 24.56
N ASP A 82 -14.59 -2.14 23.35
CA ASP A 82 -15.80 -2.75 22.81
C ASP A 82 -15.47 -4.18 22.31
N PRO A 83 -16.06 -5.25 22.89
CA PRO A 83 -15.76 -6.62 22.47
C PRO A 83 -16.12 -6.91 21.01
N ARG A 84 -17.09 -6.18 20.44
CA ARG A 84 -17.49 -6.30 19.04
C ARG A 84 -16.42 -5.77 18.08
N VAL A 85 -15.52 -4.93 18.59
CA VAL A 85 -14.45 -4.31 17.83
C VAL A 85 -13.12 -5.01 18.10
N ARG A 86 -12.73 -5.15 19.38
CA ARG A 86 -11.42 -5.71 19.75
C ARG A 86 -11.17 -7.10 19.19
N GLY A 87 -12.20 -7.96 19.16
CA GLY A 87 -12.11 -9.33 18.62
C GLY A 87 -12.34 -9.43 17.11
N ALA A 88 -12.67 -8.33 16.43
CA ALA A 88 -13.02 -8.36 15.02
C ALA A 88 -11.79 -8.48 14.12
N THR A 89 -11.88 -9.31 13.09
CA THR A 89 -10.79 -9.51 12.11
C THR A 89 -10.49 -8.25 11.31
N TRP A 90 -11.47 -7.36 11.10
CA TRP A 90 -11.30 -6.08 10.41
C TRP A 90 -10.61 -5.02 11.28
N TYR A 91 -10.55 -5.19 12.61
CA TYR A 91 -10.08 -4.14 13.50
C TYR A 91 -8.59 -3.77 13.30
N PRO A 92 -7.66 -4.73 13.17
CA PRO A 92 -6.28 -4.42 12.78
C PRO A 92 -6.19 -3.71 11.42
N HIS A 93 -7.10 -3.98 10.48
CA HIS A 93 -7.13 -3.29 9.19
C HIS A 93 -7.53 -1.81 9.34
N ALA A 94 -8.42 -1.48 10.28
CA ALA A 94 -8.79 -0.10 10.56
C ALA A 94 -7.59 0.75 10.99
N TRP A 95 -6.67 0.18 11.78
CA TRP A 95 -5.40 0.83 12.14
C TRP A 95 -4.50 1.07 10.93
N VAL A 96 -4.37 0.09 10.03
CA VAL A 96 -3.59 0.25 8.79
C VAL A 96 -4.19 1.36 7.92
N LEU A 97 -5.51 1.40 7.77
CA LEU A 97 -6.19 2.48 7.04
C LEU A 97 -6.00 3.84 7.70
N LEU A 98 -6.02 3.91 9.04
CA LEU A 98 -5.74 5.16 9.75
C LEU A 98 -4.32 5.64 9.47
N ALA A 99 -3.34 4.74 9.46
CA ALA A 99 -1.96 5.06 9.08
C ALA A 99 -1.88 5.55 7.62
N GLU A 100 -2.57 4.90 6.67
CA GLU A 100 -2.66 5.39 5.27
C GLU A 100 -3.30 6.78 5.19
N ALA A 101 -4.33 7.04 6.00
CA ALA A 101 -4.99 8.35 6.06
C ALA A 101 -4.04 9.45 6.56
N TYR A 102 -3.25 9.17 7.60
CA TYR A 102 -2.20 10.08 8.05
C TYR A 102 -1.11 10.26 7.00
N PHE A 103 -0.72 9.19 6.30
CA PHE A 103 0.27 9.27 5.23
C PHE A 103 -0.20 10.17 4.07
N GLN A 104 -1.45 10.03 3.61
CA GLN A 104 -2.02 10.88 2.56
C GLN A 104 -2.06 12.36 2.97
N ARG A 105 -2.30 12.62 4.27
CA ARG A 105 -2.23 13.97 4.85
C ARG A 105 -0.81 14.49 5.08
N LYS A 106 0.21 13.66 4.83
CA LYS A 106 1.62 13.95 5.14
C LYS A 106 1.91 14.09 6.65
N ASP A 107 1.01 13.60 7.51
CA ASP A 107 1.18 13.56 8.96
C ASP A 107 2.09 12.37 9.35
N TYR A 108 3.34 12.39 8.90
CA TYR A 108 4.23 11.23 9.00
C TYR A 108 4.58 10.84 10.44
N GLU A 109 4.61 11.79 11.38
CA GLU A 109 4.79 11.50 12.81
C GLU A 109 3.60 10.70 13.36
N LYS A 110 2.37 11.02 12.94
CA LYS A 110 1.20 10.26 13.36
C LYS A 110 1.20 8.85 12.78
N VAL A 111 1.79 8.63 11.60
CA VAL A 111 2.02 7.28 11.06
C VAL A 111 2.92 6.48 12.02
N ALA A 112 4.02 7.07 12.48
CA ALA A 112 4.95 6.39 13.40
C ALA A 112 4.27 6.05 14.73
N THR A 113 3.57 6.99 15.34
CA THR A 113 2.81 6.75 16.58
C THR A 113 1.72 5.68 16.40
N CYS A 114 1.00 5.72 15.27
CA CYS A 114 -0.01 4.72 14.92
C CYS A 114 0.61 3.31 14.77
N ALA A 115 1.75 3.19 14.09
CA ALA A 115 2.45 1.93 13.90
C ALA A 115 3.02 1.36 15.21
N GLN A 116 3.51 2.22 16.11
CA GLN A 116 3.96 1.83 17.45
C GLN A 116 2.80 1.27 18.28
N ALA A 117 1.66 1.97 18.32
CA ALA A 117 0.46 1.49 19.01
C ALA A 117 -0.04 0.16 18.41
N PHE A 118 -0.08 0.04 17.08
CA PHE A 118 -0.46 -1.19 16.39
C PHE A 118 0.46 -2.37 16.76
N THR A 119 1.78 -2.15 16.81
CA THR A 119 2.73 -3.21 17.15
C THR A 119 2.56 -3.69 18.59
N ARG A 120 2.24 -2.78 19.51
CA ARG A 120 1.95 -3.12 20.91
C ARG A 120 0.65 -3.91 21.05
N ASP A 121 -0.40 -3.49 20.36
CA ASP A 121 -1.75 -4.02 20.56
C ASP A 121 -2.04 -5.25 19.69
N PHE A 122 -1.32 -5.43 18.58
CA PHE A 122 -1.50 -6.54 17.63
C PHE A 122 -0.15 -7.14 17.15
N PRO A 123 0.71 -7.63 18.07
CA PRO A 123 2.07 -8.08 17.74
C PRO A 123 2.12 -9.19 16.67
N ASP A 124 1.13 -10.09 16.67
CA ASP A 124 1.03 -11.26 15.79
C ASP A 124 0.05 -11.06 14.61
N SER A 125 -0.36 -9.81 14.35
CA SER A 125 -1.34 -9.54 13.31
C SER A 125 -0.85 -9.95 11.92
N PRO A 126 -1.64 -10.71 11.14
CA PRO A 126 -1.26 -11.11 9.78
C PRO A 126 -1.18 -9.92 8.82
N VAL A 127 -1.74 -8.75 9.19
CA VAL A 127 -1.64 -7.52 8.38
C VAL A 127 -0.53 -6.57 8.82
N ARG A 128 0.32 -6.97 9.75
CA ARG A 128 1.47 -6.17 10.20
C ARG A 128 2.37 -5.72 9.05
N TYR A 129 2.59 -6.58 8.05
CA TYR A 129 3.38 -6.21 6.86
C TYR A 129 2.80 -5.01 6.10
N ARG A 130 1.48 -4.80 6.13
CA ARG A 130 0.85 -3.61 5.53
C ARG A 130 1.14 -2.38 6.36
N MET A 131 1.04 -2.46 7.68
CA MET A 131 1.43 -1.36 8.58
C MET A 131 2.90 -0.97 8.39
N ASP A 132 3.79 -1.95 8.35
CA ASP A 132 5.23 -1.75 8.12
C ASP A 132 5.50 -1.09 6.76
N HIS A 133 4.73 -1.43 5.73
CA HIS A 133 4.82 -0.76 4.43
C HIS A 133 4.46 0.74 4.50
N VAL A 134 3.39 1.10 5.21
CA VAL A 134 3.01 2.52 5.41
C VAL A 134 4.07 3.27 6.20
N LEU A 135 4.57 2.65 7.27
CA LEU A 135 5.65 3.20 8.09
C LEU A 135 6.91 3.44 7.27
N GLY A 136 7.34 2.47 6.47
CA GLY A 136 8.50 2.60 5.59
C GLY A 136 8.33 3.75 4.59
N ARG A 137 7.15 3.90 3.98
CA ARG A 137 6.84 5.02 3.08
C ARG A 137 6.92 6.36 3.81
N ALA A 138 6.39 6.45 5.03
CA ALA A 138 6.45 7.67 5.84
C ALA A 138 7.89 8.04 6.22
N LEU A 139 8.70 7.07 6.66
CA LEU A 139 10.12 7.27 6.98
C LEU A 139 10.92 7.69 5.74
N LYS A 140 10.66 7.09 4.57
CA LYS A 140 11.27 7.49 3.30
C LYS A 140 10.97 8.95 2.97
N ARG A 141 9.73 9.41 3.18
CA ARG A 141 9.32 10.81 2.95
C ARG A 141 10.01 11.79 3.91
N GLN A 142 10.43 11.32 5.08
CA GLN A 142 11.24 12.07 6.04
C GLN A 142 12.76 11.96 5.77
N ALA A 143 13.18 11.33 4.66
CA ALA A 143 14.58 11.01 4.35
C ALA A 143 15.30 10.13 5.39
N ARG A 144 14.56 9.45 6.27
CA ARG A 144 15.07 8.47 7.24
C ARG A 144 15.26 7.13 6.56
N PHE A 145 16.21 7.07 5.63
CA PHE A 145 16.33 5.97 4.67
C PHE A 145 16.70 4.62 5.31
N ASP A 146 17.57 4.60 6.32
CA ASP A 146 17.93 3.37 7.03
C ASP A 146 16.72 2.76 7.74
N GLU A 147 16.00 3.57 8.51
CA GLU A 147 14.79 3.13 9.21
C GLU A 147 13.67 2.72 8.25
N ALA A 148 13.54 3.44 7.12
CA ALA A 148 12.61 3.06 6.06
C ALA A 148 12.94 1.68 5.50
N ARG A 149 14.23 1.38 5.26
CA ARG A 149 14.65 0.04 4.82
C ARG A 149 14.35 -1.03 5.86
N GLU A 150 14.58 -0.78 7.15
CA GLU A 150 14.22 -1.76 8.18
C GLU A 150 12.71 -2.05 8.18
N ALA A 151 11.88 -1.02 8.02
CA ALA A 151 10.44 -1.20 7.90
C ALA A 151 10.06 -2.01 6.67
N PHE A 152 10.62 -1.70 5.50
CA PHE A 152 10.38 -2.48 4.29
C PHE A 152 10.94 -3.90 4.35
N ARG A 153 12.06 -4.14 5.03
CA ARG A 153 12.61 -5.50 5.23
C ARG A 153 11.64 -6.38 6.01
N ARG A 154 11.03 -5.85 7.06
CA ARG A 154 9.95 -6.57 7.78
C ARG A 154 8.79 -6.97 6.87
N VAL A 155 8.49 -6.20 5.81
CA VAL A 155 7.47 -6.55 4.81
C VAL A 155 7.89 -7.77 3.98
N VAL A 156 9.10 -7.73 3.41
CA VAL A 156 9.58 -8.78 2.49
C VAL A 156 9.97 -10.07 3.20
N GLU A 157 10.26 -10.02 4.51
CA GLU A 157 10.56 -11.18 5.35
C GLU A 157 9.30 -11.76 6.03
N SER A 158 8.20 -11.00 6.08
CA SER A 158 6.95 -11.43 6.69
C SER A 158 6.36 -12.65 5.98
N VAL A 159 6.02 -13.72 6.72
CA VAL A 159 5.41 -14.93 6.12
C VAL A 159 4.10 -14.62 5.37
N PRO A 160 3.14 -13.86 5.93
CA PRO A 160 1.97 -13.41 5.18
C PRO A 160 2.28 -12.42 4.05
N GLY A 161 3.34 -11.62 4.18
CA GLY A 161 3.65 -10.51 3.29
C GLY A 161 4.53 -10.85 2.08
N ARG A 162 5.50 -11.76 2.23
CA ARG A 162 6.65 -11.97 1.32
C ARG A 162 6.33 -12.35 -0.12
N ARG A 163 5.10 -12.79 -0.42
CA ARG A 163 4.65 -13.14 -1.79
C ARG A 163 3.56 -12.20 -2.31
N THR A 164 3.27 -11.13 -1.59
CA THR A 164 2.25 -10.15 -1.98
C THR A 164 2.82 -9.05 -2.85
N GLU A 165 1.94 -8.35 -3.55
CA GLU A 165 2.30 -7.14 -4.29
C GLU A 165 2.92 -6.07 -3.38
N THR A 166 2.46 -5.98 -2.13
CA THR A 166 3.03 -5.07 -1.12
C THR A 166 4.51 -5.37 -0.85
N ALA A 167 4.93 -6.64 -0.89
CA ALA A 167 6.34 -7.00 -0.75
C ALA A 167 7.14 -6.63 -2.00
N ALA A 168 6.58 -6.77 -3.21
CA ALA A 168 7.23 -6.28 -4.42
C ALA A 168 7.43 -4.76 -4.39
N GLN A 169 6.40 -4.01 -3.95
CA GLN A 169 6.49 -2.56 -3.71
C GLN A 169 7.55 -2.22 -2.66
N ALA A 170 7.55 -2.92 -1.51
CA ALA A 170 8.52 -2.70 -0.45
C ALA A 170 9.96 -2.97 -0.93
N GLN A 171 10.19 -4.05 -1.71
CA GLN A 171 11.48 -4.37 -2.29
C GLN A 171 11.96 -3.26 -3.24
N LEU A 172 11.08 -2.74 -4.09
CA LEU A 172 11.38 -1.58 -4.95
C LEU A 172 11.76 -0.36 -4.10
N MET A 173 11.05 -0.10 -3.01
CA MET A 173 11.30 1.03 -2.12
C MET A 173 12.63 0.88 -1.35
N ILE A 174 13.04 -0.34 -0.98
CA ILE A 174 14.38 -0.61 -0.44
C ILE A 174 15.43 -0.16 -1.45
N ALA A 175 15.31 -0.59 -2.71
CA ALA A 175 16.23 -0.21 -3.77
C ALA A 175 16.25 1.31 -4.01
N GLU A 176 15.09 1.95 -4.03
CA GLU A 176 14.94 3.39 -4.20
C GLU A 176 15.62 4.16 -3.06
N THR A 177 15.54 3.70 -1.81
CA THR A 177 16.24 4.37 -0.70
C THR A 177 17.77 4.33 -0.88
N TYR A 178 18.35 3.24 -1.41
CA TYR A 178 19.77 3.18 -1.75
C TYR A 178 20.10 4.10 -2.92
N PHE A 179 19.23 4.15 -3.92
CA PHE A 179 19.38 5.03 -5.07
C PHE A 179 19.40 6.51 -4.66
N LEU A 180 18.49 6.92 -3.77
CA LEU A 180 18.42 8.29 -3.22
C LEU A 180 19.68 8.66 -2.43
N GLN A 181 20.34 7.69 -1.80
CA GLN A 181 21.63 7.87 -1.14
C GLN A 181 22.83 7.72 -2.11
N LYS A 182 22.58 7.65 -3.42
CA LYS A 182 23.59 7.45 -4.48
C LYS A 182 24.39 6.16 -4.34
N ASN A 183 23.90 5.19 -3.57
CA ASN A 183 24.49 3.87 -3.49
C ASN A 183 23.96 3.00 -4.64
N TYR A 184 24.36 3.36 -5.86
CA TYR A 184 23.83 2.76 -7.10
C TYR A 184 24.11 1.26 -7.19
N GLN A 185 25.23 0.79 -6.64
CA GLN A 185 25.56 -0.63 -6.64
C GLN A 185 24.60 -1.44 -5.77
N LYS A 186 24.29 -0.99 -4.54
CA LYS A 186 23.27 -1.66 -3.71
C LYS A 186 21.87 -1.50 -4.31
N ALA A 187 21.54 -0.32 -4.83
CA ALA A 187 20.25 -0.08 -5.47
C ALA A 187 20.00 -1.04 -6.64
N LEU A 188 20.99 -1.23 -7.51
CA LEU A 188 20.95 -2.18 -8.64
C LEU A 188 20.57 -3.59 -8.17
N LEU A 189 21.28 -4.11 -7.17
CA LEU A 189 21.02 -5.46 -6.63
C LEU A 189 19.60 -5.58 -6.08
N GLU A 190 19.13 -4.59 -5.32
CA GLU A 190 17.79 -4.61 -4.73
C GLU A 190 16.68 -4.42 -5.78
N TYR A 191 16.93 -3.68 -6.86
CA TYR A 191 16.00 -3.55 -7.99
C TYR A 191 15.88 -4.87 -8.78
N LEU A 192 17.00 -5.55 -9.02
CA LEU A 192 16.99 -6.86 -9.69
C LEU A 192 16.25 -7.94 -8.86
N LYS A 193 16.29 -7.86 -7.52
CA LYS A 193 15.47 -8.73 -6.67
C LYS A 193 13.97 -8.54 -6.94
N VAL A 194 13.50 -7.34 -7.29
CA VAL A 194 12.09 -7.12 -7.66
C VAL A 194 11.72 -7.98 -8.87
N TYR A 195 12.57 -7.98 -9.89
CA TYR A 195 12.38 -8.76 -11.11
C TYR A 195 12.40 -10.28 -10.85
N HIS A 196 13.35 -10.75 -10.04
CA HIS A 196 13.59 -12.18 -9.84
C HIS A 196 12.70 -12.85 -8.79
N LEU A 197 12.30 -12.12 -7.74
CA LEU A 197 11.60 -12.72 -6.58
C LEU A 197 10.08 -12.58 -6.63
N TYR A 198 9.55 -11.70 -7.50
CA TYR A 198 8.13 -11.37 -7.52
C TYR A 198 7.54 -11.51 -8.93
N ALA A 199 6.30 -11.94 -9.02
CA ALA A 199 5.57 -12.16 -10.27
C ALA A 199 4.46 -11.11 -10.48
N PHE A 200 4.81 -9.82 -10.37
CA PHE A 200 3.91 -8.71 -10.64
C PHE A 200 4.49 -7.87 -11.79
N PRO A 201 3.95 -7.98 -13.02
CA PRO A 201 4.57 -7.41 -14.23
C PRO A 201 4.88 -5.91 -14.14
N GLU A 202 4.00 -5.13 -13.51
CA GLU A 202 4.21 -3.69 -13.28
C GLU A 202 5.47 -3.43 -12.45
N TRP A 203 5.60 -4.10 -11.29
CA TRP A 203 6.74 -3.95 -10.39
C TRP A 203 8.02 -4.56 -10.96
N GLN A 204 7.93 -5.66 -11.69
CA GLN A 204 9.08 -6.26 -12.38
C GLN A 204 9.64 -5.32 -13.47
N ALA A 205 8.77 -4.72 -14.28
CA ALA A 205 9.18 -3.73 -15.28
C ALA A 205 9.80 -2.49 -14.62
N ALA A 206 9.20 -1.98 -13.53
CA ALA A 206 9.76 -0.88 -12.75
C ALA A 206 11.14 -1.21 -12.17
N GLY A 207 11.31 -2.41 -11.61
CA GLY A 207 12.59 -2.91 -11.11
C GLY A 207 13.67 -2.93 -12.20
N LEU A 208 13.37 -3.51 -13.38
CA LEU A 208 14.31 -3.53 -14.50
C LEU A 208 14.66 -2.13 -15.00
N PHE A 209 13.66 -1.25 -15.14
CA PHE A 209 13.91 0.12 -15.61
C PHE A 209 14.86 0.86 -14.67
N GLN A 210 14.62 0.77 -13.36
CA GLN A 210 15.45 1.42 -12.36
C GLN A 210 16.83 0.76 -12.21
N ALA A 211 16.94 -0.56 -12.41
CA ALA A 211 18.22 -1.25 -12.52
C ALA A 211 19.05 -0.71 -13.70
N GLY A 212 18.45 -0.55 -14.87
CA GLY A 212 19.12 0.05 -16.04
C GLY A 212 19.61 1.49 -15.76
N LEU A 213 18.82 2.28 -15.02
CA LEU A 213 19.25 3.61 -14.59
C LEU A 213 20.43 3.55 -13.60
N CYS A 214 20.47 2.58 -12.68
CA CYS A 214 21.62 2.39 -11.79
C CYS A 214 22.89 2.07 -12.59
N ASP A 215 22.80 1.19 -13.58
CA ASP A 215 23.93 0.87 -14.46
C ASP A 215 24.41 2.09 -15.25
N GLU A 216 23.50 2.95 -15.75
CA GLU A 216 23.90 4.23 -16.36
C GLU A 216 24.67 5.12 -15.38
N MET A 217 24.21 5.22 -14.12
CA MET A 217 24.88 6.03 -13.10
C MET A 217 26.25 5.47 -12.70
N LEU A 218 26.45 4.16 -12.84
CA LEU A 218 27.73 3.48 -12.62
C LEU A 218 28.65 3.52 -13.85
N GLY A 219 28.14 3.94 -15.02
CA GLY A 219 28.88 3.92 -16.28
C GLY A 219 28.91 2.55 -16.96
N ASN A 220 28.11 1.59 -16.49
CA ASN A 220 27.98 0.24 -17.04
C ASN A 220 27.05 0.24 -18.26
N TRP A 221 27.40 1.00 -19.31
CA TRP A 221 26.52 1.25 -20.45
C TRP A 221 26.07 -0.03 -21.17
N SER A 222 26.93 -1.05 -21.24
CA SER A 222 26.57 -2.32 -21.87
C SER A 222 25.51 -3.09 -21.08
N ASP A 223 25.58 -3.07 -19.76
CA ASP A 223 24.62 -3.79 -18.91
C ASP A 223 23.31 -3.04 -18.80
N ALA A 224 23.36 -1.70 -18.74
CA ALA A 224 22.17 -0.85 -18.87
C ALA A 224 21.38 -1.18 -20.16
N ALA A 225 22.08 -1.31 -21.30
CA ALA A 225 21.46 -1.67 -22.56
C ALA A 225 20.77 -3.04 -22.51
N LYS A 226 21.45 -4.07 -22.00
CA LYS A 226 20.87 -5.43 -21.83
C LYS A 226 19.64 -5.40 -20.93
N THR A 227 19.67 -4.65 -19.84
CA THR A 227 18.56 -4.54 -18.89
C THR A 227 17.35 -3.86 -19.53
N TYR A 228 17.54 -2.79 -20.32
CA TYR A 228 16.44 -2.18 -21.07
C TYR A 228 15.89 -3.10 -22.16
N GLU A 229 16.75 -3.82 -22.89
CA GLU A 229 16.32 -4.80 -23.88
C GLU A 229 15.49 -5.93 -23.24
N LEU A 230 15.90 -6.40 -22.06
CA LEU A 230 15.14 -7.38 -21.29
C LEU A 230 13.77 -6.84 -20.89
N LEU A 231 13.67 -5.58 -20.43
CA LEU A 231 12.39 -4.94 -20.12
C LEU A 231 11.48 -4.92 -21.35
N LEU A 232 11.99 -4.46 -22.50
CA LEU A 232 11.23 -4.35 -23.74
C LEU A 232 10.74 -5.72 -24.23
N SER A 233 11.55 -6.76 -24.07
CA SER A 233 11.21 -8.13 -24.45
C SER A 233 10.18 -8.77 -23.52
N ARG A 234 10.35 -8.61 -22.20
CA ARG A 234 9.51 -9.31 -21.19
C ARG A 234 8.23 -8.56 -20.85
N PHE A 235 8.24 -7.24 -20.95
CA PHE A 235 7.13 -6.38 -20.55
C PHE A 235 6.75 -5.38 -21.66
N PRO A 236 6.42 -5.84 -22.88
CA PRO A 236 6.15 -4.97 -24.04
C PRO A 236 4.88 -4.10 -23.89
N LYS A 237 4.05 -4.37 -22.87
CA LYS A 237 2.85 -3.58 -22.55
C LYS A 237 3.05 -2.63 -21.35
N SER A 238 4.27 -2.54 -20.81
CA SER A 238 4.56 -1.65 -19.69
C SER A 238 4.55 -0.19 -20.14
N ASP A 239 4.04 0.71 -19.29
CA ASP A 239 4.13 2.16 -19.49
C ASP A 239 5.59 2.68 -19.55
N LEU A 240 6.56 1.86 -19.14
CA LEU A 240 7.99 2.19 -19.16
C LEU A 240 8.67 1.88 -20.49
N VAL A 241 7.98 1.22 -21.45
CA VAL A 241 8.55 0.83 -22.75
C VAL A 241 9.12 2.04 -23.49
N GLY A 242 8.35 3.11 -23.67
CA GLY A 242 8.83 4.29 -24.41
C GLY A 242 10.04 4.98 -23.74
N GLN A 243 10.09 4.98 -22.40
CA GLN A 243 11.24 5.50 -21.66
C GLN A 243 12.47 4.61 -21.83
N ALA A 244 12.30 3.29 -21.75
CA ALA A 244 13.38 2.32 -21.94
C ALA A 244 13.96 2.38 -23.36
N GLU A 245 13.12 2.50 -24.39
CA GLU A 245 13.56 2.67 -25.79
C GLU A 245 14.39 3.95 -25.97
N THR A 246 13.92 5.06 -25.41
CA THR A 246 14.62 6.35 -25.46
C THR A 246 16.01 6.26 -24.81
N ARG A 247 16.09 5.62 -23.64
CA ARG A 247 17.36 5.41 -22.92
C ARG A 247 18.30 4.50 -23.70
N LEU A 248 17.80 3.38 -24.21
CA LEU A 248 18.56 2.42 -25.02
C LEU A 248 19.12 3.06 -26.31
N ALA A 249 18.31 3.85 -27.02
CA ALA A 249 18.73 4.57 -28.21
C ALA A 249 19.88 5.56 -27.91
N ARG A 250 19.81 6.26 -26.76
CA ARG A 250 20.89 7.15 -26.30
C ARG A 250 22.19 6.39 -26.02
N ILE A 251 22.10 5.25 -25.35
CA ILE A 251 23.27 4.40 -25.06
C ILE A 251 23.92 3.92 -26.36
N ARG A 252 23.13 3.45 -27.34
CA ARG A 252 23.63 2.99 -28.64
C ARG A 252 24.30 4.09 -29.46
N LYS A 253 23.81 5.34 -29.37
CA LYS A 253 24.48 6.50 -30.00
C LYS A 253 25.84 6.75 -29.37
N ARG A 254 25.91 6.71 -28.03
CA ARG A 254 27.17 6.88 -27.28
C ARG A 254 28.22 5.83 -27.65
N SER A 255 27.82 4.56 -27.77
CA SER A 255 28.75 3.47 -28.13
C SER A 255 29.29 3.57 -29.56
N LYS A 256 28.54 4.19 -30.49
CA LYS A 256 29.01 4.47 -31.85
C LYS A 256 30.00 5.63 -31.88
N ALA A 257 29.76 6.66 -31.09
CA ALA A 257 30.64 7.84 -31.01
C ALA A 257 32.01 7.55 -30.39
N SER A 258 32.15 6.52 -29.53
CA SER A 258 33.45 6.17 -28.93
C SER A 258 34.29 5.20 -29.79
N LYS A 259 33.77 4.76 -30.94
CA LYS A 259 34.46 3.84 -31.87
C LYS A 259 35.00 4.54 -33.12
N ASN A 260 34.66 5.82 -33.29
CA ASN A 260 35.21 6.73 -34.31
C ASN A 260 36.22 7.66 -33.63
#